data_AF-A0A1X0QGD7-F1
#
_entry.id   AF-A0A1X0QGD7-F1
#
_cell.length_a   1.000
_cell.length_b   1.000
_cell.length_c   1.000
_cell.angle_alpha   90.00
_cell.angle_beta   90.00
_cell.angle_gamma   90.00
#
_symmetry.space_group_name_H-M   'P 1'
#
loop_
_entity.id
_entity.type
_entity.pdbx_description
1 polymer ?
#
loop_
_entity_poly.entity_id
_entity_poly.type
_entity_poly.pdbx_seq_one_letter_code
_entity_poly.pdbx_strand_id
1 'polypeptide(L)'
;MEREDQLIQEIKNLNKTIEDQKIKMNEMNINQLQKNEEINDLNAKLNLLMRENIELKKFKSLSENKLQSQKLRFEVELRKKDVFIHEFKSGSTQDKKQMLNDHLNYYKTQNSILMRFVDLLSKQVNIDCDILKGLCSICKSVNDPFLENFINKIIEDVTNKDTTTIKDIEEKLNKI
;
A
#
# COMPACT_ATOMS: atom_id res chain seq x y z
N MET A 1 2.69 -75.70 49.42
CA MET A 1 2.51 -75.03 48.11
C MET A 1 3.47 -75.71 47.17
N GLU A 2 2.97 -76.36 46.14
CA GLU A 2 3.80 -77.20 45.26
C GLU A 2 4.55 -76.30 44.25
N ARG A 3 5.72 -76.77 43.78
CA ARG A 3 6.59 -76.05 42.83
C ARG A 3 5.83 -75.57 41.59
N GLU A 4 4.81 -76.31 41.19
CA GLU A 4 3.94 -76.02 40.06
C GLU A 4 3.11 -74.75 40.25
N ASP A 5 2.51 -74.53 41.43
CA ASP A 5 1.74 -73.33 41.74
C ASP A 5 2.59 -72.05 41.65
N GLN A 6 3.85 -72.13 42.08
CA GLN A 6 4.82 -71.03 42.01
C GLN A 6 5.12 -70.65 40.56
N LEU A 7 5.36 -71.66 39.70
CA LEU A 7 5.62 -71.45 38.27
C LEU A 7 4.38 -70.88 37.56
N ILE A 8 3.17 -71.34 37.89
CA ILE A 8 1.93 -70.80 37.34
C ILE A 8 1.77 -69.31 37.71
N GLN A 9 2.11 -68.94 38.95
CA GLN A 9 2.03 -67.55 39.40
C GLN A 9 3.10 -66.66 38.72
N GLU A 10 4.32 -67.16 38.52
CA GLU A 10 5.36 -66.47 37.77
C GLU A 10 4.94 -66.23 36.31
N ILE A 11 4.36 -67.23 35.64
CA ILE A 11 3.85 -67.08 34.26
C ILE A 11 2.75 -66.01 34.20
N LYS A 12 1.83 -65.97 35.17
CA LYS A 12 0.79 -64.94 35.23
C LYS A 12 1.38 -63.54 35.39
N ASN A 13 2.39 -63.39 36.27
CA ASN A 13 3.06 -62.12 36.50
C ASN A 13 3.86 -61.65 35.27
N LEU A 14 4.54 -62.59 34.59
CA LEU A 14 5.27 -62.31 33.34
C LEU A 14 4.31 -61.89 32.22
N ASN A 15 3.18 -62.58 32.05
CA ASN A 15 2.17 -62.23 31.05
C ASN A 15 1.59 -60.83 31.31
N LYS A 16 1.31 -60.49 32.57
CA LYS A 16 0.88 -59.13 32.94
C LYS A 16 1.95 -58.08 32.58
N THR A 17 3.21 -58.38 32.89
CA THR A 17 4.33 -57.48 32.58
C THR A 17 4.49 -57.27 31.07
N ILE A 18 4.33 -58.32 30.26
CA ILE A 18 4.36 -58.25 28.80
C ILE A 18 3.24 -57.34 28.28
N GLU A 19 2.03 -57.46 28.84
CA GLU A 19 0.91 -56.62 28.42
C GLU A 19 1.12 -55.15 28.80
N ASP A 20 1.59 -54.87 30.01
CA ASP A 20 1.95 -53.51 30.44
C ASP A 20 3.05 -52.89 29.55
N GLN A 21 4.03 -53.70 29.11
CA GLN A 21 5.07 -53.27 28.18
C GLN A 21 4.52 -52.98 26.78
N LYS A 22 3.58 -53.77 26.27
CA LYS A 22 2.93 -53.50 24.97
C LYS A 22 2.16 -52.19 25.00
N ILE A 23 1.44 -51.92 26.08
CA ILE A 23 0.70 -50.66 26.26
C ILE A 23 1.67 -49.48 26.19
N LYS A 24 2.75 -49.52 26.98
CA LYS A 24 3.78 -48.45 26.97
C LYS A 24 4.42 -48.26 25.60
N MET A 25 4.68 -49.35 24.88
CA MET A 25 5.26 -49.29 23.53
C MET A 25 4.30 -48.63 22.54
N ASN A 26 3.01 -48.93 22.63
CA ASN A 26 1.98 -48.28 21.81
C ASN A 26 1.85 -46.79 22.14
N GLU A 27 1.85 -46.42 23.41
CA GLU A 27 1.83 -45.00 23.84
C GLU A 27 3.04 -44.23 23.32
N MET A 28 4.24 -44.82 23.41
CA MET A 28 5.45 -44.24 22.83
C MET A 28 5.37 -44.07 21.32
N ASN A 29 4.86 -45.07 20.60
CA ASN A 29 4.69 -45.01 19.15
C ASN A 29 3.71 -43.89 18.74
N ILE A 30 2.59 -43.75 19.45
CA ILE A 30 1.62 -42.67 19.21
C ILE A 30 2.28 -41.31 19.46
N ASN A 31 2.99 -41.14 20.57
CA ASN A 31 3.70 -39.90 20.88
C ASN A 31 4.75 -39.57 19.82
N GLN A 32 5.47 -40.57 19.31
CA GLN A 32 6.46 -40.37 18.25
C GLN A 32 5.80 -39.91 16.94
N LEU A 33 4.66 -40.48 16.57
CA LEU A 33 3.91 -40.04 15.39
C LEU A 33 3.44 -38.59 15.53
N GLN A 34 2.86 -38.22 16.67
CA GLN A 34 2.42 -36.85 16.94
C GLN A 34 3.58 -35.85 16.89
N LYS A 35 4.73 -36.21 17.44
CA LYS A 35 5.94 -35.36 17.39
C LYS A 35 6.48 -35.19 15.97
N ASN A 36 6.40 -36.24 15.15
CA ASN A 36 6.79 -36.13 13.74
C ASN A 36 5.85 -35.22 12.95
N GLU A 37 4.54 -35.27 13.22
CA GLU A 37 3.56 -34.33 12.63
C GLU A 37 3.88 -32.89 13.04
N GLU A 38 4.14 -32.64 14.32
CA GLU A 38 4.52 -31.30 14.83
C GLU A 38 5.79 -30.77 14.14
N ILE A 39 6.80 -31.62 13.94
CA ILE A 39 8.03 -31.27 13.21
C ILE A 39 7.73 -30.89 11.76
N ASN A 40 6.86 -31.64 11.08
CA ASN A 40 6.49 -31.35 9.70
C ASN A 40 5.75 -30.02 9.57
N ASP A 41 4.84 -29.73 10.49
CA ASP A 41 4.11 -28.45 10.54
C ASP A 41 5.06 -27.28 10.80
N LEU A 42 6.00 -27.44 11.74
CA LEU A 42 7.03 -26.43 12.02
C LEU A 42 7.94 -26.19 10.81
N ASN A 43 8.33 -27.24 10.10
CA ASN A 43 9.12 -27.12 8.87
C ASN A 43 8.35 -26.40 7.76
N ALA A 44 7.05 -26.68 7.62
CA ALA A 44 6.20 -25.97 6.66
C ALA A 44 6.13 -24.47 7.00
N LYS A 45 5.91 -24.11 8.27
CA LYS A 45 5.91 -22.72 8.74
C LYS A 45 7.26 -22.04 8.52
N LEU A 46 8.36 -22.73 8.81
CA LEU A 46 9.71 -22.21 8.57
C LEU A 46 9.94 -21.88 7.09
N ASN A 47 9.54 -22.77 6.20
CA ASN A 47 9.65 -22.56 4.75
C ASN A 47 8.82 -21.36 4.26
N LEU A 48 7.62 -21.15 4.81
CA LEU A 48 6.81 -19.97 4.51
C LEU A 48 7.51 -18.68 4.97
N LEU A 49 7.98 -18.64 6.21
CA LEU A 49 8.72 -17.49 6.76
C LEU A 49 9.99 -17.18 5.97
N MET A 50 10.72 -18.20 5.51
CA MET A 50 11.90 -18.01 4.66
C MET A 50 11.55 -17.36 3.32
N ARG A 51 10.43 -17.76 2.69
CA ARG A 51 9.95 -17.14 1.45
C ARG A 51 9.54 -15.68 1.67
N GLU A 52 8.78 -15.40 2.72
CA GLU A 52 8.39 -14.04 3.07
C GLU A 52 9.62 -13.14 3.34
N ASN A 53 10.63 -13.65 4.04
CA ASN A 53 11.86 -12.92 4.31
C ASN A 53 12.61 -12.55 3.02
N ILE A 54 12.64 -13.45 2.03
CA ILE A 54 13.24 -13.19 0.72
C ILE A 54 12.48 -12.08 0.00
N GLU A 55 11.14 -12.13 -0.03
CA GLU A 55 10.33 -11.09 -0.67
C GLU A 55 10.48 -9.73 0.02
N LEU A 56 10.52 -9.70 1.35
CA LEU A 56 10.79 -8.47 2.12
C LEU A 56 12.17 -7.88 1.81
N LYS A 57 13.21 -8.72 1.65
CA LYS A 57 14.55 -8.27 1.24
C LYS A 57 14.55 -7.66 -0.16
N LYS A 58 13.84 -8.27 -1.11
CA LYS A 58 13.68 -7.71 -2.47
C LYS A 58 12.96 -6.36 -2.42
N PHE A 59 11.85 -6.28 -1.69
CA PHE A 59 11.09 -5.03 -1.53
C PHE A 59 11.95 -3.92 -0.92
N LYS A 60 12.72 -4.23 0.14
CA LYS A 60 13.64 -3.28 0.76
C LYS A 60 14.66 -2.74 -0.25
N SER A 61 15.32 -3.61 -1.00
CA SER A 61 16.30 -3.20 -2.01
C SER A 61 15.67 -2.32 -3.10
N LEU A 62 14.48 -2.66 -3.59
CA LEU A 62 13.76 -1.84 -4.57
C LEU A 62 13.41 -0.46 -4.01
N SER A 63 12.95 -0.40 -2.75
CA SER A 63 12.62 0.85 -2.09
C SER A 63 13.84 1.74 -1.88
N GLU A 64 14.98 1.17 -1.46
CA GLU A 64 16.25 1.89 -1.31
C GLU A 64 16.74 2.47 -2.65
N ASN A 65 16.67 1.68 -3.73
CA ASN A 65 17.03 2.15 -5.07
C ASN A 65 16.12 3.29 -5.55
N LYS A 66 14.82 3.22 -5.27
CA LYS A 66 13.86 4.29 -5.61
C LYS A 66 14.16 5.56 -4.83
N LEU A 67 14.45 5.45 -3.53
CA LEU A 67 14.82 6.57 -2.68
C LEU A 67 16.11 7.23 -3.17
N GLN A 68 17.15 6.45 -3.48
CA GLN A 68 18.42 6.96 -3.98
C GLN A 68 18.25 7.67 -5.33
N SER A 69 17.43 7.11 -6.22
CA SER A 69 17.11 7.73 -7.51
C SER A 69 16.37 9.07 -7.34
N GLN A 70 15.44 9.16 -6.40
CA GLN A 70 14.73 10.41 -6.09
C GLN A 70 15.68 11.44 -5.48
N LYS A 71 16.55 11.04 -4.54
CA LYS A 71 17.57 11.90 -3.95
C LYS A 71 18.47 12.53 -5.02
N LEU A 72 18.97 11.72 -5.96
CA LEU A 72 19.79 12.21 -7.07
C LEU A 72 19.04 13.22 -7.95
N ARG A 73 17.75 12.99 -8.22
CA ARG A 73 16.92 13.95 -8.97
C ARG A 73 16.81 15.29 -8.23
N PHE A 74 16.54 15.25 -6.92
CA PHE A 74 16.47 16.47 -6.11
C PHE A 74 17.81 17.22 -6.05
N GLU A 75 18.93 16.52 -5.94
CA GLU A 75 20.27 17.14 -5.97
C GLU A 75 20.59 17.81 -7.32
N VAL A 76 20.09 17.25 -8.43
CA VAL A 76 20.21 17.86 -9.76
C VAL A 76 19.33 19.11 -9.86
N GLU A 77 18.09 19.06 -9.37
CA GLU A 77 17.18 20.21 -9.37
C GLU A 77 17.69 21.35 -8.49
N LEU A 78 18.23 21.05 -7.30
CA LEU A 78 18.86 22.04 -6.43
C LEU A 78 20.02 22.75 -7.14
N ARG A 79 20.92 21.98 -7.79
CA ARG A 79 22.02 22.56 -8.57
C ARG A 79 21.53 23.45 -9.71
N LYS A 80 20.48 23.04 -10.43
CA LYS A 80 19.87 23.88 -11.48
C LYS A 80 19.31 25.18 -10.91
N LYS A 81 18.70 25.13 -9.72
CA LYS A 81 18.19 26.31 -9.03
C LYS A 81 19.32 27.26 -8.62
N ASP A 82 20.42 26.73 -8.11
CA ASP A 82 21.59 27.55 -7.73
C ASP A 82 22.21 28.25 -8.94
N VAL A 83 22.35 27.53 -10.06
CA VAL A 83 22.80 28.10 -11.34
C VAL A 83 21.85 29.20 -11.81
N PHE A 84 20.54 28.95 -11.80
CA PHE A 84 19.53 29.95 -12.14
C PHE A 84 19.64 31.21 -11.26
N ILE A 85 19.79 31.04 -9.93
CA ILE A 85 19.94 32.18 -9.00
C ILE A 85 21.21 32.98 -9.31
N HIS A 86 22.31 32.29 -9.62
CA HIS A 86 23.57 32.94 -9.96
C HIS A 86 23.44 33.76 -11.25
N GLU A 87 22.94 33.15 -12.34
CA GLU A 87 22.70 33.80 -13.64
C GLU A 87 21.71 34.96 -13.52
N PHE A 88 20.64 34.79 -12.74
CA PHE A 88 19.66 35.85 -12.49
C PHE A 88 20.26 37.03 -11.72
N LYS A 89 21.21 36.80 -10.82
CA LYS A 89 21.89 37.89 -10.09
C LYS A 89 22.86 38.65 -11.01
N SER A 90 23.60 37.96 -11.86
CA SER A 90 24.64 38.53 -12.73
C SER A 90 24.14 39.10 -14.06
N GLY A 91 22.95 38.72 -14.53
CA GLY A 91 22.40 39.16 -15.82
C GLY A 91 21.99 40.64 -15.87
N SER A 92 21.80 41.18 -17.08
CA SER A 92 21.26 42.53 -17.28
C SER A 92 19.76 42.58 -16.91
N THR A 93 19.20 43.78 -16.73
CA THR A 93 17.76 43.94 -16.41
C THR A 93 16.84 43.32 -17.46
N GLN A 94 17.24 43.32 -18.72
CA GLN A 94 16.48 42.72 -19.82
C GLN A 94 16.57 41.19 -19.80
N ASP A 95 17.76 40.64 -19.53
CA ASP A 95 17.96 39.20 -19.39
C ASP A 95 17.20 38.63 -18.20
N LYS A 96 17.16 39.34 -17.06
CA LYS A 96 16.37 38.97 -15.88
C LYS A 96 14.88 38.88 -16.18
N LYS A 97 14.33 39.84 -16.93
CA LYS A 97 12.91 39.83 -17.34
C LYS A 97 12.60 38.65 -18.25
N GLN A 98 13.49 38.34 -19.19
CA GLN A 98 13.33 37.21 -20.09
C GLN A 98 13.38 35.87 -19.33
N MET A 99 14.40 35.67 -18.48
CA MET A 99 14.51 34.46 -17.64
C MET A 99 13.30 34.28 -16.72
N LEU A 100 12.75 35.36 -16.15
CA LEU A 100 11.56 35.31 -15.32
C LEU A 100 10.31 34.89 -16.11
N ASN A 101 10.13 35.43 -17.32
CA ASN A 101 9.02 35.06 -18.20
C ASN A 101 9.09 33.61 -18.66
N ASP A 102 10.28 33.11 -18.99
CA ASP A 102 10.49 31.72 -19.40
C ASP A 102 10.22 30.75 -18.26
N HIS A 103 10.66 31.09 -17.03
CA HIS A 103 10.29 30.33 -15.83
C HIS A 103 8.78 30.38 -15.54
N LEU A 104 8.14 31.53 -15.67
CA LEU A 104 6.69 31.67 -15.48
C LEU A 104 5.91 30.81 -16.48
N ASN A 105 6.32 30.79 -17.75
CA ASN A 105 5.70 29.99 -18.80
C ASN A 105 5.93 28.48 -18.59
N TYR A 106 7.10 28.08 -18.08
CA TYR A 106 7.35 26.71 -17.67
C TYR A 106 6.37 26.25 -16.57
N TYR A 107 6.18 27.05 -15.51
CA TYR A 107 5.24 26.74 -14.44
C TYR A 107 3.78 26.73 -14.90
N LYS A 108 3.38 27.66 -15.79
CA LYS A 108 2.05 27.64 -16.42
C LYS A 108 1.79 26.35 -17.21
N THR A 109 2.81 25.87 -17.92
CA THR A 109 2.73 24.60 -18.67
C THR A 109 2.58 23.41 -17.73
N GLN A 110 3.37 23.35 -16.65
CA GLN A 110 3.25 22.32 -15.62
C GLN A 110 1.87 22.33 -14.94
N ASN A 111 1.37 23.50 -14.58
CA ASN A 111 0.02 23.66 -14.03
C ASN A 111 -1.05 23.18 -15.02
N SER A 112 -0.94 23.52 -16.31
CA SER A 112 -1.88 23.02 -17.32
C SER A 112 -1.88 21.49 -17.45
N ILE A 113 -0.72 20.85 -17.34
CA ILE A 113 -0.59 19.38 -17.36
C ILE A 113 -1.24 18.77 -16.11
N LEU A 114 -0.97 19.34 -14.93
CA LEU A 114 -1.60 18.95 -13.67
C LEU A 114 -3.13 19.06 -13.73
N MET A 115 -3.65 20.15 -14.29
CA MET A 115 -5.09 20.35 -14.44
C MET A 115 -5.73 19.35 -15.40
N ARG A 116 -5.06 19.00 -16.50
CA ARG A 116 -5.50 17.91 -17.37
C ARG A 116 -5.50 16.56 -16.67
N PHE A 117 -4.52 16.31 -15.78
CA PHE A 117 -4.47 15.09 -14.99
C PHE A 117 -5.62 15.00 -13.99
N VAL A 118 -5.95 16.11 -13.32
CA VAL A 118 -7.12 16.21 -12.42
C VAL A 118 -8.44 15.99 -13.19
N ASP A 119 -8.58 16.56 -14.39
CA ASP A 119 -9.74 16.34 -15.27
C ASP A 119 -9.88 14.89 -15.77
N LEU A 120 -8.75 14.22 -16.04
CA LEU A 120 -8.77 12.79 -16.41
C LEU A 120 -9.15 11.90 -15.21
N LEU A 121 -8.61 12.20 -14.04
CA LEU A 121 -8.92 11.49 -12.79
C LEU A 121 -10.40 11.64 -12.40
N SER A 122 -10.97 12.84 -12.50
CA SER A 122 -12.39 13.09 -12.20
C SER A 122 -13.35 12.36 -13.14
N LYS A 123 -12.90 12.00 -14.34
CA LYS A 123 -13.67 11.23 -15.34
C LYS A 123 -13.54 9.72 -15.18
N GLN A 124 -12.40 9.23 -14.68
CA GLN A 124 -12.10 7.79 -14.61
C GLN A 124 -12.41 7.14 -13.26
N VAL A 125 -12.49 7.91 -12.18
CA VAL A 125 -12.63 7.37 -10.82
C VAL A 125 -13.80 8.06 -10.13
N ASN A 126 -14.67 7.28 -9.47
CA ASN A 126 -15.62 7.80 -8.47
C ASN A 126 -14.80 8.28 -7.27
N ILE A 127 -14.14 9.43 -7.39
CA ILE A 127 -13.16 9.92 -6.42
C ILE A 127 -13.91 10.42 -5.17
N ASP A 128 -13.49 9.89 -4.04
CA ASP A 128 -13.95 10.31 -2.72
C ASP A 128 -13.81 11.82 -2.55
N CYS A 129 -14.90 12.46 -2.11
CA CYS A 129 -15.16 13.90 -2.20
C CYS A 129 -14.04 14.75 -1.56
N ASP A 130 -13.30 14.19 -0.59
CA ASP A 130 -12.30 14.92 0.20
C ASP A 130 -10.95 15.08 -0.48
N ILE A 131 -10.54 14.15 -1.35
CA ILE A 131 -9.31 14.31 -2.17
C ILE A 131 -9.54 15.39 -3.24
N LEU A 132 -10.73 15.41 -3.84
CA LEU A 132 -11.13 16.44 -4.79
C LEU A 132 -11.23 17.83 -4.13
N LYS A 133 -11.78 17.92 -2.90
CA LYS A 133 -11.78 19.17 -2.12
C LYS A 133 -10.37 19.65 -1.81
N GLY A 134 -9.46 18.75 -1.44
CA GLY A 134 -8.05 19.06 -1.21
C GLY A 134 -7.36 19.66 -2.45
N LEU A 135 -7.54 19.01 -3.60
CA LEU A 135 -7.02 19.51 -4.89
C LEU A 135 -7.64 20.85 -5.30
N CYS A 136 -8.96 21.03 -5.12
CA CYS A 136 -9.63 22.30 -5.39
C CYS A 136 -9.15 23.43 -4.46
N SER A 137 -8.86 23.13 -3.19
CA SER A 137 -8.33 24.12 -2.23
C SER A 137 -6.91 24.58 -2.59
N ILE A 138 -6.06 23.68 -3.09
CA ILE A 138 -4.72 24.01 -3.60
C ILE A 138 -4.82 24.82 -4.89
N CYS A 139 -5.82 24.54 -5.72
CA CYS A 139 -6.05 25.33 -6.92
C CYS A 139 -6.54 26.76 -6.56
N LYS A 140 -7.48 26.94 -5.63
CA LYS A 140 -7.98 28.27 -5.23
C LYS A 140 -6.91 29.25 -4.69
N SER A 141 -5.78 28.75 -4.18
CA SER A 141 -4.68 29.61 -3.71
C SER A 141 -3.74 30.09 -4.84
N VAL A 142 -3.90 29.57 -6.05
CA VAL A 142 -3.15 29.96 -7.24
C VAL A 142 -4.04 30.89 -8.06
N ASN A 143 -3.67 32.17 -8.09
CA ASN A 143 -4.42 33.23 -8.78
C ASN A 143 -4.21 33.13 -10.31
N ASP A 144 -4.82 32.13 -10.94
CA ASP A 144 -4.75 31.84 -12.37
C ASP A 144 -6.16 31.86 -12.99
N PRO A 145 -6.47 32.78 -13.93
CA PRO A 145 -7.79 32.92 -14.55
C PRO A 145 -8.30 31.66 -15.27
N PHE A 146 -7.40 30.79 -15.74
CA PHE A 146 -7.77 29.53 -16.38
C PHE A 146 -8.24 28.49 -15.36
N LEU A 147 -7.64 28.54 -14.18
CA LEU A 147 -7.95 27.71 -13.02
C LEU A 147 -9.27 28.15 -12.38
N GLU A 148 -9.50 29.47 -12.30
CA GLU A 148 -10.78 30.04 -11.86
C GLU A 148 -11.92 29.60 -12.78
N ASN A 149 -11.75 29.67 -14.11
CA ASN A 149 -12.74 29.17 -15.07
C ASN A 149 -12.98 27.65 -14.97
N PHE A 150 -11.94 26.86 -14.71
CA PHE A 150 -12.09 25.41 -14.55
C PHE A 150 -12.78 25.04 -13.22
N ILE A 151 -12.43 25.71 -12.12
CA ILE A 151 -13.10 25.53 -10.82
C ILE A 151 -14.56 25.96 -10.91
N ASN A 152 -14.85 27.10 -11.54
CA ASN A 152 -16.22 27.59 -11.74
C ASN A 152 -17.04 26.59 -12.56
N LYS A 153 -16.44 25.97 -13.58
CA LYS A 153 -17.09 24.94 -14.39
C LYS A 153 -17.34 23.63 -13.61
N ILE A 154 -16.42 23.21 -12.75
CA ILE A 154 -16.64 22.08 -11.84
C ILE A 154 -17.74 22.40 -10.82
N ILE A 155 -17.76 23.62 -10.27
CA ILE A 155 -18.79 24.05 -9.32
C ILE A 155 -20.17 24.06 -10.01
N GLU A 156 -20.28 24.59 -11.22
CA GLU A 156 -21.51 24.54 -12.04
C GLU A 156 -21.95 23.09 -12.33
N ASP A 157 -21.04 22.20 -12.70
CA ASP A 157 -21.37 20.80 -13.00
C ASP A 157 -21.80 20.01 -11.76
N VAL A 158 -21.26 20.34 -10.57
CA VAL A 158 -21.65 19.73 -9.29
C VAL A 158 -22.99 20.29 -8.80
N THR A 159 -23.21 21.61 -8.90
CA THR A 159 -24.48 22.25 -8.48
C THR A 159 -25.66 21.95 -9.42
N ASN A 160 -25.40 21.74 -10.72
CA ASN A 160 -26.42 21.30 -11.68
C ASN A 160 -26.79 19.81 -11.51
N LYS A 161 -25.90 18.97 -10.99
CA LYS A 161 -26.23 17.58 -10.61
C LYS A 161 -27.19 17.52 -9.41
N ASP A 162 -27.04 18.41 -8.43
CA ASP A 162 -27.95 18.44 -7.27
C ASP A 162 -29.36 18.95 -7.63
N THR A 163 -29.49 19.88 -8.58
CA THR A 163 -30.81 20.39 -9.02
C THR A 163 -31.56 19.41 -9.92
N THR A 164 -30.86 18.59 -10.72
CA THR A 164 -31.51 17.55 -11.54
C THR A 164 -32.04 16.43 -10.65
N THR A 165 -31.31 16.06 -9.58
CA THR A 165 -31.73 15.02 -8.65
C THR A 165 -32.89 15.48 -7.76
N ILE A 166 -32.95 16.75 -7.36
CA ILE A 166 -34.06 17.31 -6.57
C ILE A 166 -35.35 17.45 -7.41
N LYS A 167 -35.26 17.92 -8.67
CA LYS A 167 -36.44 17.98 -9.56
C LYS A 167 -37.02 16.60 -9.89
N ASP A 168 -36.17 15.60 -10.11
CA ASP A 168 -36.62 14.22 -10.35
C ASP A 168 -37.25 13.56 -9.12
N ILE A 169 -36.89 14.01 -7.90
CA ILE A 169 -37.50 13.57 -6.64
C ILE A 169 -38.82 14.31 -6.39
N GLU A 170 -38.90 15.62 -6.66
CA GLU A 170 -40.15 16.40 -6.57
C GLU A 170 -41.21 15.95 -7.59
N GLU A 171 -40.80 15.60 -8.82
CA GLU A 171 -41.72 15.13 -9.86
C GLU A 171 -42.21 13.70 -9.60
N LYS A 172 -41.45 12.89 -8.85
CA LYS A 172 -41.86 11.56 -8.36
C LYS A 172 -42.75 11.64 -7.11
N LEU A 173 -42.56 12.65 -6.26
CA LEU A 173 -43.41 12.87 -5.09
C LEU A 173 -44.77 13.49 -5.44
N ASN A 174 -44.86 14.31 -6.49
CA ASN A 174 -46.13 14.89 -6.96
C ASN A 174 -46.98 13.95 -7.85
N LYS A 175 -46.50 12.72 -8.11
CA LYS A 175 -47.22 11.67 -8.87
C LYS A 175 -47.72 10.52 -7.98
N ILE A 176 -47.65 10.68 -6.65
CA ILE A 176 -48.29 9.83 -5.63
C ILE A 176 -49.41 10.64 -4.97
#